data_AF-A0A4Q5T3E1-F1
#
_entry.id   AF-A0A4Q5T3E1-F1
#
_cell.length_a   1.000
_cell.length_b   1.000
_cell.length_c   1.000
_cell.angle_alpha   90.00
_cell.angle_beta   90.00
_cell.angle_gamma   90.00
#
_symmetry.space_group_name_H-M   'P 1'
#
loop_
_entity.id
_entity.type
_entity.pdbx_description
1 polymer ?
#
loop_
_entity_poly.entity_id
_entity_poly.type
_entity_poly.pdbx_seq_one_letter_code
_entity_poly.pdbx_strand_id
1 'polypeptide(L)'
;MPPVSRAASRAPSVARQILLWQVVVVCVLVLGGVALAWFDARADATSSARQRALDLAVAVADTPTVRDAVRTSDPTTVLQPFAEQVRRDSGTDFVVVMSRDGIRYSHPDVDVIGERFIGSIEEAQAGRTHTE
;
A
#
# COMPACT_ATOMS: atom_id res chain seq x y z
N MET A 1 -51.82 -24.83 53.86
CA MET A 1 -50.47 -25.17 53.36
C MET A 1 -50.39 -24.81 51.89
N PRO A 2 -49.49 -23.91 51.44
CA PRO A 2 -49.29 -23.67 50.02
C PRO A 2 -48.39 -24.75 49.42
N PRO A 3 -48.62 -25.22 48.18
CA PRO A 3 -47.69 -26.13 47.51
C PRO A 3 -46.45 -25.36 47.05
N VAL A 4 -45.27 -25.90 47.39
CA VAL A 4 -43.98 -25.38 46.96
C VAL A 4 -43.71 -25.85 45.52
N SER A 5 -43.60 -24.90 44.59
CA SER A 5 -43.12 -25.13 43.23
C SER A 5 -41.76 -25.81 43.21
N ARG A 6 -41.61 -26.88 42.43
CA ARG A 6 -40.31 -27.31 41.90
C ARG A 6 -40.34 -27.19 40.39
N ALA A 7 -39.80 -26.09 39.88
CA ALA A 7 -39.43 -26.00 38.47
C ALA A 7 -38.32 -27.03 38.22
N ALA A 8 -38.67 -28.14 37.58
CA ALA A 8 -37.70 -29.14 37.18
C ALA A 8 -36.79 -28.53 36.11
N SER A 9 -35.54 -28.27 36.47
CA SER A 9 -34.48 -27.95 35.51
C SER A 9 -34.28 -29.18 34.62
N ARG A 10 -34.92 -29.21 33.44
CA ARG A 10 -34.62 -30.21 32.41
C ARG A 10 -33.16 -30.04 32.01
N ALA A 11 -32.34 -31.05 32.27
CA ALA A 11 -30.98 -31.11 31.73
C ALA A 11 -31.04 -30.88 30.21
N PRO A 12 -30.15 -30.06 29.63
CA PRO A 12 -30.19 -29.78 28.20
C PRO A 12 -30.04 -31.10 27.43
N SER A 13 -30.93 -31.32 26.47
CA SER A 13 -30.86 -32.46 25.56
C SER A 13 -29.46 -32.55 24.93
N VAL A 14 -28.90 -33.75 24.85
CA VAL A 14 -27.60 -34.02 24.20
C VAL A 14 -27.60 -33.49 22.76
N ALA A 15 -28.73 -33.57 22.05
CA ALA A 15 -28.89 -32.99 20.73
C ALA A 15 -28.71 -31.46 20.71
N ARG A 16 -29.18 -30.75 21.75
CA ARG A 16 -28.97 -29.31 21.91
C ARG A 16 -27.51 -28.99 22.19
N GLN A 17 -26.82 -29.81 23.00
CA GLN A 17 -25.39 -29.64 23.27
C GLN A 17 -24.55 -29.83 22.00
N ILE A 18 -24.85 -30.87 21.21
CA ILE A 18 -24.18 -31.13 19.93
C ILE A 18 -24.41 -29.97 18.96
N LEU A 19 -25.66 -29.48 18.84
CA LEU A 19 -25.98 -28.34 17.98
C LEU A 19 -25.21 -27.08 18.41
N LEU A 20 -25.10 -26.80 19.71
CA LEU A 20 -24.32 -25.67 20.21
C LEU A 20 -22.85 -25.79 19.84
N TRP A 21 -22.24 -26.96 20.05
CA TRP A 21 -20.85 -27.18 19.66
C TRP A 21 -20.63 -27.07 18.16
N GLN A 22 -21.56 -27.58 17.35
CA GLN A 22 -21.51 -27.45 15.90
C GLN A 22 -21.56 -25.98 15.48
N VAL A 23 -22.45 -25.18 16.08
CA VAL A 23 -22.52 -23.73 15.83
C VAL A 23 -21.21 -23.06 16.23
N VAL A 24 -20.65 -23.39 17.41
CA VAL A 24 -19.35 -22.84 17.85
C VAL A 24 -18.25 -23.18 16.87
N VAL A 25 -18.14 -24.44 16.42
CA VAL A 25 -17.13 -24.86 15.44
C VAL A 25 -17.31 -24.10 14.13
N VAL A 26 -18.53 -23.99 13.61
CA VAL A 26 -18.82 -23.22 12.39
C VAL A 26 -18.43 -21.75 12.57
N CYS A 27 -18.79 -21.13 13.69
CA CYS A 27 -18.41 -19.75 13.98
C CYS A 27 -16.89 -19.57 14.03
N VAL A 28 -16.16 -20.49 14.69
CA VAL A 28 -14.69 -20.45 14.74
C VAL A 28 -14.09 -20.55 13.34
N LEU A 29 -14.58 -21.47 12.50
CA LEU A 29 -14.11 -21.63 11.13
C LEU A 29 -14.40 -20.40 10.27
N VAL A 30 -15.60 -19.82 10.37
CA VAL A 30 -15.98 -18.61 9.62
C VAL A 30 -15.13 -17.42 10.06
N LEU A 31 -15.01 -17.18 11.37
CA LEU A 31 -14.20 -16.06 11.89
C LEU A 31 -12.71 -16.22 11.54
N GLY A 32 -12.18 -17.44 11.64
CA GLY A 32 -10.81 -17.75 11.22
C GLY A 32 -10.61 -17.50 9.72
N GLY A 33 -11.54 -17.96 8.87
CA GLY A 33 -11.49 -17.73 7.43
C GLY A 33 -11.56 -16.25 7.06
N VAL A 34 -12.45 -15.48 7.68
CA VAL A 34 -12.55 -14.03 7.47
C VAL A 34 -11.28 -13.31 7.90
N ALA A 35 -10.70 -13.67 9.06
CA ALA A 35 -9.46 -13.06 9.54
C ALA A 35 -8.28 -13.33 8.60
N LEU A 36 -8.14 -14.57 8.11
CA LEU A 36 -7.10 -14.93 7.14
C LEU A 36 -7.29 -14.19 5.82
N ALA A 37 -8.51 -14.19 5.26
CA ALA A 37 -8.82 -13.50 4.02
C ALA A 37 -8.57 -11.99 4.12
N TRP A 38 -8.87 -11.38 5.27
CA TRP A 38 -8.59 -9.97 5.51
C TRP A 38 -7.08 -9.66 5.56
N PHE A 39 -6.30 -10.53 6.20
CA PHE A 39 -4.85 -10.39 6.25
C PHE A 39 -4.22 -10.53 4.86
N ASP A 40 -4.66 -11.52 4.10
CA ASP A 40 -4.21 -11.79 2.73
C ASP A 40 -4.53 -10.61 1.81
N ALA A 41 -5.78 -10.13 1.82
CA ALA A 41 -6.20 -8.97 1.04
C ALA A 41 -5.39 -7.70 1.34
N ARG A 42 -4.99 -7.50 2.60
CA ARG A 42 -4.16 -6.37 3.01
C ARG A 42 -2.73 -6.49 2.49
N ALA A 43 -2.15 -7.68 2.56
CA ALA A 43 -0.81 -7.96 2.05
C ALA A 43 -0.77 -7.78 0.52
N ASP A 44 -1.75 -8.32 -0.18
CA ASP A 44 -1.87 -8.22 -1.64
C ASP A 44 -2.05 -6.78 -2.10
N ALA A 45 -2.88 -5.99 -1.42
CA ALA A 45 -3.07 -4.58 -1.73
C ALA A 45 -1.76 -3.78 -1.62
N THR A 46 -0.97 -4.05 -0.56
CA THR A 46 0.31 -3.38 -0.32
C THR A 46 1.35 -3.77 -1.37
N SER A 47 1.48 -5.07 -1.66
CA SER A 47 2.37 -5.60 -2.69
C SER A 47 2.04 -5.03 -4.08
N SER A 48 0.75 -4.98 -4.41
CA SER A 48 0.26 -4.42 -5.68
C SER A 48 0.58 -2.93 -5.81
N ALA A 49 0.42 -2.15 -4.73
CA ALA A 49 0.75 -0.73 -4.72
C ALA A 49 2.26 -0.50 -4.94
N ARG A 50 3.10 -1.28 -4.24
CA ARG A 50 4.57 -1.27 -4.39
C ARG A 50 4.98 -1.58 -5.83
N GLN A 51 4.44 -2.65 -6.42
CA GLN A 51 4.78 -3.02 -7.79
C GLN A 51 4.39 -1.91 -8.78
N ARG A 52 3.19 -1.33 -8.65
CA ARG A 52 2.73 -0.24 -9.52
C ARG A 52 3.61 1.00 -9.41
N ALA A 53 4.03 1.37 -8.20
CA ALA A 53 4.93 2.50 -7.98
C ALA A 53 6.28 2.27 -8.66
N LEU A 54 6.84 1.06 -8.55
CA LEU A 54 8.07 0.69 -9.23
C LEU A 54 7.94 0.68 -10.75
N ASP A 55 6.87 0.10 -11.28
CA ASP A 55 6.62 0.05 -12.73
C ASP A 55 6.50 1.47 -13.30
N LEU A 56 5.79 2.37 -12.60
CA LEU A 56 5.69 3.78 -12.98
C LEU A 56 7.06 4.47 -12.94
N ALA A 57 7.84 4.28 -11.87
CA ALA A 57 9.16 4.89 -11.73
C ALA A 57 10.12 4.44 -12.85
N VAL A 58 10.13 3.15 -13.17
CA VAL A 58 10.93 2.59 -14.28
C VAL A 58 10.46 3.17 -15.62
N ALA A 59 9.15 3.15 -15.88
CA ALA A 59 8.60 3.69 -17.12
C ALA A 59 8.94 5.17 -17.33
N VAL A 60 8.81 5.99 -16.28
CA VAL A 60 9.18 7.41 -16.28
C VAL A 60 10.67 7.59 -16.56
N ALA A 61 11.54 6.85 -15.85
CA ALA A 61 12.99 6.93 -16.02
C ALA A 61 13.46 6.50 -17.41
N ASP A 62 12.73 5.62 -18.08
CA ASP A 62 13.04 5.14 -19.43
C ASP A 62 12.54 6.04 -20.56
N THR A 63 11.77 7.09 -20.26
CA THR A 63 11.29 8.02 -21.28
C THR A 63 12.43 8.85 -21.90
N PRO A 64 12.39 9.15 -23.21
CA PRO A 64 13.31 10.09 -23.84
C PRO A 64 13.28 11.47 -23.17
N THR A 65 12.08 11.94 -22.80
CA THR A 65 11.87 13.20 -22.08
C THR A 65 12.76 13.29 -20.84
N VAL A 66 12.76 12.25 -19.99
CA VAL A 66 13.60 12.25 -18.78
C VAL A 66 15.08 12.13 -19.15
N ARG A 67 15.44 11.18 -20.01
CA ARG A 67 16.84 10.91 -20.39
C ARG A 67 17.55 12.09 -21.04
N ASP A 68 16.82 12.89 -21.81
CA ASP A 68 17.35 14.07 -22.48
C ASP A 68 17.33 15.30 -21.57
N ALA A 69 16.23 15.52 -20.83
CA ALA A 69 16.10 16.68 -19.95
C ALA A 69 17.12 16.68 -18.81
N VAL A 70 17.47 15.53 -18.22
CA VAL A 70 18.47 15.47 -17.15
C VAL A 70 19.89 15.86 -17.59
N ARG A 71 20.13 15.99 -18.91
CA ARG A 71 21.42 16.39 -19.50
C ARG A 71 21.47 17.86 -19.89
N THR A 72 20.36 18.60 -19.77
CA THR A 72 20.32 20.03 -20.10
C THR A 72 20.90 20.87 -18.97
N SER A 73 21.16 22.15 -19.24
CA SER A 73 21.61 23.10 -18.22
C SER A 73 20.50 23.50 -17.24
N ASP A 74 19.24 23.32 -17.63
CA ASP A 74 18.07 23.54 -16.78
C ASP A 74 17.04 22.40 -16.97
N PRO A 75 17.23 21.27 -16.26
CA PRO A 75 16.33 20.13 -16.36
C PRO A 75 14.92 20.43 -15.86
N THR A 76 14.79 21.32 -14.88
CA THR A 76 13.53 21.65 -14.20
C THR A 76 12.48 22.16 -15.18
N THR A 77 12.87 23.00 -16.14
CA THR A 77 11.95 23.57 -17.15
C THR A 77 11.17 22.50 -17.94
N VAL A 78 11.76 21.31 -18.15
CA VAL A 78 11.11 20.20 -18.84
C VAL A 78 10.54 19.18 -17.85
N LEU A 79 11.29 18.85 -16.81
CA LEU A 79 10.95 17.76 -15.89
C LEU A 79 9.80 18.11 -14.95
N GLN A 80 9.69 19.36 -14.49
CA GLN A 80 8.62 19.77 -13.59
C GLN A 80 7.22 19.60 -14.21
N PRO A 81 6.91 20.18 -15.38
CA PRO A 81 5.58 20.01 -15.98
C PRO A 81 5.30 18.56 -16.38
N PHE A 82 6.31 17.82 -16.85
CA PHE A 82 6.18 16.41 -17.19
C PHE A 82 5.84 15.56 -15.96
N ALA A 83 6.57 15.72 -14.85
CA ALA A 83 6.33 14.99 -13.63
C ALA A 83 4.95 15.30 -13.03
N GLU A 84 4.51 16.56 -13.07
CA GLU A 84 3.17 16.95 -12.64
C GLU A 84 2.07 16.32 -13.51
N GLN A 85 2.29 16.21 -14.82
CA GLN A 85 1.35 15.53 -15.71
C GLN A 85 1.26 14.03 -15.36
N VAL A 86 2.40 13.35 -15.25
CA VAL A 86 2.43 11.92 -14.87
C VAL A 86 1.78 11.71 -13.50
N ARG A 87 2.04 12.58 -12.51
CA ARG A 87 1.43 12.50 -11.18
C ARG A 87 -0.10 12.55 -11.27
N ARG A 88 -0.65 13.52 -12.00
CA ARG A 88 -2.10 13.68 -12.17
C ARG A 88 -2.73 12.53 -12.91
N ASP A 89 -2.10 12.05 -13.98
CA ASP A 89 -2.62 10.97 -14.83
C ASP A 89 -2.55 9.61 -14.13
N SER A 90 -1.52 9.39 -13.30
CA SER A 90 -1.36 8.15 -12.51
C SER A 90 -2.10 8.17 -11.17
N GLY A 91 -2.52 9.35 -10.70
CA GLY A 91 -3.13 9.52 -9.38
C GLY A 91 -2.17 9.26 -8.22
N THR A 92 -0.87 9.34 -8.45
CA THR A 92 0.16 9.18 -7.41
C THR A 92 0.34 10.46 -6.60
N ASP A 93 0.83 10.33 -5.37
CA ASP A 93 1.05 11.48 -4.48
C ASP A 93 2.16 12.40 -5.00
N PHE A 94 3.20 11.82 -5.61
CA PHE A 94 4.35 12.55 -6.15
C PHE A 94 5.06 11.77 -7.25
N VAL A 95 5.66 12.51 -8.18
CA VAL A 95 6.66 12.02 -9.14
C VAL A 95 7.84 12.97 -9.09
N VAL A 96 8.99 12.48 -8.61
CA VAL A 96 10.17 13.30 -8.34
C VAL A 96 11.33 12.77 -9.18
N VAL A 97 11.85 13.61 -10.07
CA VAL A 97 13.09 13.38 -10.80
C VAL A 97 14.18 14.22 -10.14
N MET A 98 15.34 13.62 -9.89
CA MET A 98 16.46 14.28 -9.21
C MET A 98 17.80 13.90 -9.82
N SER A 99 18.82 14.71 -9.55
CA SER A 99 20.21 14.42 -9.90
C SER A 99 20.75 13.22 -9.14
N ARG A 100 21.88 12.66 -9.60
CA ARG A 100 22.59 11.61 -8.85
C ARG A 100 23.07 12.09 -7.48
N ASP A 101 23.31 13.39 -7.31
CA ASP A 101 23.65 13.98 -6.02
C ASP A 101 22.42 14.23 -5.15
N GLY A 102 21.22 13.82 -5.57
CA GLY A 102 19.97 13.99 -4.84
C GLY A 102 19.36 15.38 -4.94
N ILE A 103 19.73 16.20 -5.94
CA ILE A 103 19.13 17.52 -6.14
C ILE A 103 17.82 17.38 -6.93
N ARG A 104 16.70 17.82 -6.36
CA ARG A 104 15.37 17.66 -6.99
C ARG A 104 15.23 18.58 -8.21
N TYR A 105 14.88 18.03 -9.37
CA TYR A 105 14.50 18.78 -10.56
C TYR A 105 12.98 18.94 -10.70
N SER A 106 12.21 18.05 -10.07
CA SER A 106 10.77 18.16 -9.99
C SER A 106 10.26 17.86 -8.59
N HIS A 107 9.16 18.49 -8.20
CA HIS A 107 8.45 18.20 -6.96
C HIS A 107 7.05 18.88 -6.97
N PRO A 108 6.00 18.27 -6.38
CA PRO A 108 4.68 18.92 -6.31
C PRO A 108 4.70 20.21 -5.48
N ASP A 109 5.46 20.21 -4.40
CA ASP A 109 5.85 21.43 -3.67
C ASP A 109 7.05 22.06 -4.38
N VAL A 110 6.84 23.20 -5.02
CA VAL A 110 7.84 23.88 -5.83
C VAL A 110 8.95 24.52 -5.01
N ASP A 111 8.71 24.80 -3.73
CA ASP A 111 9.66 25.50 -2.87
C ASP A 111 10.89 24.63 -2.54
N VAL A 112 10.77 23.31 -2.65
CA VAL A 112 11.86 22.35 -2.39
C VAL A 112 12.59 21.89 -3.66
N ILE A 113 12.27 22.46 -4.84
CA ILE A 113 13.00 22.19 -6.08
C ILE A 113 14.39 22.82 -5.98
N GLY A 114 15.43 22.10 -6.40
CA GLY A 114 16.83 22.50 -6.23
C GLY A 114 17.40 22.17 -4.85
N GLU A 115 16.57 21.79 -3.89
CA GLU A 115 17.04 21.27 -2.61
C GLU A 115 17.47 19.81 -2.69
N ARG A 116 18.29 19.40 -1.72
CA ARG A 116 18.74 18.02 -1.58
C ARG A 116 17.64 17.15 -0.97
N PHE A 117 17.42 16.00 -1.57
CA PHE A 117 16.56 14.96 -1.03
C PHE A 117 17.10 14.41 0.30
N ILE A 118 16.20 14.25 1.27
CA ILE A 118 16.50 13.67 2.58
C ILE A 118 15.90 12.26 2.60
N GLY A 119 16.74 11.25 2.44
CA GLY A 119 16.36 9.84 2.39
C GLY A 119 17.46 8.98 1.76
N SER A 120 17.16 7.70 1.53
CA SER A 120 18.06 6.74 0.90
C SER A 120 18.08 6.93 -0.62
N ILE A 121 19.27 7.02 -1.21
CA ILE A 121 19.46 7.10 -2.67
C ILE A 121 20.51 6.11 -3.18
N GLU A 122 21.14 5.35 -2.29
CA GLU A 122 22.26 4.48 -2.64
C GLU A 122 21.85 3.39 -3.65
N GLU A 123 20.63 2.83 -3.51
CA GLU A 123 20.13 1.83 -4.45
C GLU A 123 19.87 2.41 -5.84
N ALA A 124 19.24 3.58 -5.91
CA ALA A 124 18.96 4.27 -7.18
C ALA A 124 20.27 4.71 -7.87
N GLN A 125 21.26 5.19 -7.11
CA GLN A 125 22.59 5.51 -7.64
C GLN A 125 23.31 4.29 -8.21
N ALA A 126 23.08 3.11 -7.62
CA ALA A 126 23.56 1.83 -8.13
C ALA A 126 22.73 1.27 -9.31
N GLY A 127 21.69 1.99 -9.76
CA GLY A 127 20.81 1.59 -10.86
C GLY A 127 19.79 0.51 -10.47
N ARG A 128 19.48 0.37 -9.18
CA ARG A 128 18.49 -0.58 -8.66
C ARG A 128 17.22 0.14 -8.23
N THR A 129 16.08 -0.54 -8.35
CA THR A 129 14.79 -0.08 -7.86
C THR A 129 14.63 -0.43 -6.37
N HIS A 130 14.07 0.50 -5.60
CA HIS A 130 13.81 0.31 -4.17
C HIS A 130 12.39 0.72 -3.81
N THR A 131 11.82 0.08 -2.79
CA THR A 131 10.61 0.53 -2.09
C THR A 131 10.74 0.12 -0.64
N GLU A 132 10.08 0.85 0.26
CA GLU A 132 10.02 0.57 1.69
C GLU A 132 8.63 0.05 2.09
#